data_AF-A0A9W4IL07-F1
#
_entry.id   AF-A0A9W4IL07-F1
#
_cell.length_a   1.000
_cell.length_b   1.000
_cell.length_c   1.000
_cell.angle_alpha   90.00
_cell.angle_beta   90.00
_cell.angle_gamma   90.00
#
_symmetry.space_group_name_H-M   'P 1'
#
loop_
_entity.id
_entity.type
_entity.pdbx_description
1 polymer ?
#
loop_
_entity_poly.entity_id
_entity_poly.type
_entity_poly.pdbx_seq_one_letter_code
_entity_poly.pdbx_strand_id
1 'polypeptide(L)'
;MLAMARPAYQSILQLSPDKPALVFVPSRKQVRATAADLLSACAIDNDEDRFLNADANELAPLLGRIHEQTLATSLSHGIGYYHEALNATDKRIVLHLFSIGAIQVLLASRDVCWELDITAHLVIVMNTQFFEGREHRYIDYPISDILQMFGKASRPGQDKLGRGVLMVPAVKRDYYKKFLNEALPVESHLQVYLHDAFVTEASTRTISSTQDAVDWMTYTYFYRRLLANPSFYGLSDVSHEGLSTFLSELVENTLKELSEAKIIDVDEEDDSVSPLNAAMIGAYYNISFITMQTFLLSLSSRTKLKGILEIVTSATEFESIQMRRHENHILRRVYDRVPVKMSEVSFDSPHFKAFVLLQAHFSRMQLPLDLAKDQEDIVRKVLNLLSACVDVLSSEGHLNAMNAMELSQMVVQAMWDRDSPLKQIPHFSPDVIKVANEYKINDIFEFMEAMDPSENKDYATLVKRLGLDNKQLAQAAAFTNEKYPNIELDFEVEDPESVTSGEPAYLKVKIERDIEEDEEFDATVHAPFYPSQKMENWWLVVGDEKTKSLLAIKRVTIGRKLELRLEYVVPTPGDHELTLYLMGDSYVGVDQAPTFRINAAEGMDEDESEEEEEEEEEEE
;
A
#
# COMPACT_ATOMS: atom_id res chain seq x y z
N MET A 1 15.20 4.81 29.72
CA MET A 1 16.06 5.33 28.62
C MET A 1 16.87 6.56 29.02
N LEU A 2 16.31 7.57 29.72
CA LEU A 2 17.06 8.74 30.24
C LEU A 2 18.40 8.40 30.94
N ALA A 3 18.43 7.33 31.74
CA ALA A 3 19.65 6.88 32.42
C ALA A 3 20.81 6.45 31.49
N MET A 4 20.53 6.19 30.20
CA MET A 4 21.52 5.76 29.21
C MET A 4 22.18 6.93 28.46
N ALA A 5 21.61 8.14 28.51
CA ALA A 5 22.15 9.29 27.76
C ALA A 5 23.55 9.71 28.26
N ARG A 6 23.72 9.82 29.59
CA ARG A 6 25.03 10.17 30.18
C ARG A 6 26.10 9.10 29.93
N PRO A 7 25.84 7.79 30.10
CA PRO A 7 26.76 6.74 29.66
C PRO A 7 27.10 6.78 28.16
N ALA A 8 26.14 7.15 27.30
CA ALA A 8 26.39 7.23 25.85
C ALA A 8 27.37 8.38 25.55
N TYR A 9 27.12 9.56 26.12
CA TYR A 9 28.02 10.71 26.04
C TYR A 9 29.45 10.37 26.54
N GLN A 10 29.56 9.74 27.72
CA GLN A 10 30.85 9.31 28.26
C GLN A 10 31.57 8.29 27.36
N SER A 11 30.81 7.38 26.75
CA SER A 11 31.36 6.39 25.81
C SER A 11 31.92 7.06 24.56
N ILE A 12 31.27 8.10 24.04
CA ILE A 12 31.76 8.88 22.89
C ILE A 12 33.10 9.53 23.26
N LEU A 13 33.17 10.24 24.39
CA LEU A 13 34.40 10.92 24.83
C LEU A 13 35.56 9.95 25.08
N GLN A 14 35.31 8.80 25.70
CA GLN A 14 36.36 7.85 26.06
C GLN A 14 36.82 6.98 24.90
N LEU A 15 35.89 6.57 24.04
CA LEU A 15 36.16 5.58 23.00
C LEU A 15 36.43 6.20 21.63
N SER A 16 35.89 7.38 21.35
CA SER A 16 35.94 8.04 20.04
C SER A 16 36.02 9.57 20.15
N PRO A 17 37.02 10.14 20.85
CA PRO A 17 37.07 11.57 21.16
C PRO A 17 37.14 12.47 19.92
N ASP A 18 37.86 12.06 18.88
CA ASP A 18 38.11 12.88 17.68
C ASP A 18 37.62 12.19 16.39
N LYS A 19 36.77 11.18 16.54
CA LYS A 19 36.28 10.36 15.42
C LYS A 19 34.76 10.24 15.43
N PRO A 20 34.11 10.05 14.27
CA PRO A 20 32.66 10.00 14.16
C PRO A 20 32.04 8.88 14.98
N ALA A 21 30.92 9.20 15.63
CA ALA A 21 30.14 8.29 16.45
C ALA A 21 28.68 8.24 15.97
N LEU A 22 28.17 7.03 15.76
CA LEU A 22 26.79 6.77 15.36
C LEU A 22 26.04 6.14 16.54
N VAL A 23 24.86 6.66 16.86
CA VAL A 23 24.07 6.21 18.02
C VAL A 23 22.68 5.80 17.56
N PHE A 24 22.38 4.50 17.64
CA PHE A 24 21.05 3.97 17.34
C PHE A 24 20.15 4.03 18.57
N VAL A 25 18.90 4.46 18.38
CA VAL A 25 17.87 4.54 19.42
C VAL A 25 16.54 3.91 18.96
N PRO A 26 15.63 3.52 19.88
CA PRO A 26 14.47 2.71 19.50
C PRO A 26 13.32 3.38 18.78
N SER A 27 13.25 4.70 18.82
CA SER A 27 12.16 5.42 18.16
C SER A 27 12.61 6.79 17.73
N ARG A 28 11.95 7.33 16.71
CA ARG A 28 12.10 8.72 16.28
C ARG A 28 11.99 9.74 17.41
N LYS A 29 11.01 9.59 18.32
CA LYS A 29 10.87 10.52 19.46
C LYS A 29 12.07 10.45 20.38
N GLN A 30 12.61 9.25 20.57
CA GLN A 30 13.82 9.05 21.34
C GLN A 30 15.04 9.67 20.64
N VAL A 31 15.10 9.69 19.31
CA VAL A 31 16.18 10.37 18.57
C VAL A 31 16.28 11.84 19.00
N ARG A 32 15.16 12.57 18.96
CA ARG A 32 15.10 13.99 19.34
C ARG A 32 15.40 14.20 20.83
N ALA A 33 14.83 13.35 21.69
CA ALA A 33 15.06 13.42 23.12
C ALA A 33 16.54 13.17 23.48
N THR A 34 17.16 12.14 22.89
CA THR A 34 18.58 11.84 23.11
C THR A 34 19.49 12.93 22.54
N ALA A 35 19.11 13.58 21.44
CA ALA A 35 19.86 14.74 20.92
C ALA A 35 19.91 15.89 21.94
N ALA A 36 18.75 16.24 22.51
CA ALA A 36 18.66 17.24 23.56
C ALA A 36 19.39 16.82 24.85
N ASP A 37 19.31 15.53 25.23
CA ASP A 37 20.01 15.00 26.39
C ASP A 37 21.54 15.04 26.22
N LEU A 38 22.07 14.73 25.02
CA LEU A 38 23.49 14.82 24.71
C LEU A 38 23.99 16.27 24.70
N LEU A 39 23.22 17.19 24.09
CA LEU A 39 23.53 18.62 24.11
C LEU A 39 23.54 19.18 25.54
N SER A 40 22.58 18.77 26.36
CA SER A 40 22.53 19.15 27.77
C SER A 40 23.74 18.60 28.54
N ALA A 41 24.22 17.39 28.21
CA ALA A 41 25.42 16.82 28.80
C ALA A 41 26.69 17.60 28.42
N CYS A 42 26.82 18.03 27.16
CA CYS A 42 27.89 18.92 26.69
C CYS A 42 27.90 20.25 27.46
N ALA A 43 26.72 20.87 27.64
CA ALA A 43 26.56 22.12 28.37
C ALA A 43 26.96 21.98 29.85
N ILE A 44 26.62 20.85 30.50
CA ILE A 44 27.01 20.58 31.89
C ILE A 44 28.54 20.49 32.05
N ASP A 45 29.25 19.99 31.03
CA ASP A 45 30.71 19.92 31.02
C ASP A 45 31.39 21.24 30.56
N ASN A 46 30.59 22.29 30.30
CA ASN A 46 31.01 23.60 29.75
C ASN A 46 31.70 23.52 28.38
N ASP A 47 31.28 22.58 27.53
CA ASP A 47 31.78 22.39 26.18
C ASP A 47 30.62 22.13 25.21
N GLU A 48 29.76 23.14 25.00
CA GLU A 48 28.51 23.02 24.24
C GLU A 48 28.71 22.56 22.79
N ASP A 49 29.78 23.02 22.14
CA ASP A 49 30.10 22.73 20.74
C ASP A 49 31.11 21.60 20.58
N ARG A 50 31.27 20.74 21.61
CA ARG A 50 32.28 19.68 21.65
C ARG A 50 32.33 18.82 20.40
N PHE A 51 31.19 18.57 19.76
CA PHE A 51 31.05 17.66 18.62
C PHE A 51 31.06 18.37 17.27
N LEU A 52 31.27 19.69 17.26
CA LEU A 52 31.33 20.51 16.07
C LEU A 52 32.79 20.70 15.63
N ASN A 53 33.13 20.22 14.44
CA ASN A 53 34.49 20.33 13.88
C ASN A 53 34.60 21.35 12.74
N ALA A 54 33.55 22.13 12.48
CA ALA A 54 33.49 23.13 11.43
C ALA A 54 33.14 24.52 12.00
N ASP A 55 33.48 25.58 11.26
CA ASP A 55 33.09 26.94 11.65
C ASP A 55 31.57 27.12 11.49
N ALA A 56 30.92 27.68 12.51
CA ALA A 56 29.50 27.98 12.51
C ALA A 56 29.05 28.82 11.31
N ASN A 57 29.95 29.68 10.79
CA ASN A 57 29.67 30.50 9.60
C ASN A 57 29.52 29.68 8.32
N GLU A 58 30.25 28.56 8.19
CA GLU A 58 30.19 27.68 7.03
C GLU A 58 28.92 26.82 7.03
N LEU A 59 28.36 26.53 8.21
CA LEU A 59 27.13 25.77 8.40
C LEU A 59 25.86 26.59 8.21
N ALA A 60 25.87 27.89 8.51
CA ALA A 60 24.72 28.78 8.42
C ALA A 60 23.87 28.65 7.13
N PRO A 61 24.45 28.62 5.89
CA PRO A 61 23.65 28.49 4.68
C PRO A 61 22.95 27.12 4.54
N LEU A 62 23.54 26.06 5.10
CA LEU A 62 22.94 24.72 5.10
C LEU A 62 21.85 24.61 6.17
N LEU A 63 22.09 25.17 7.37
CA LEU A 63 21.11 25.20 8.46
C LEU A 63 19.83 25.96 8.06
N GLY A 64 19.95 27.04 7.29
CA GLY A 64 18.80 27.80 6.78
C GLY A 64 17.92 27.03 5.79
N ARG A 65 18.39 25.91 5.23
CA ARG A 65 17.63 25.06 4.31
C ARG A 65 16.91 23.91 5.01
N ILE A 66 17.19 23.67 6.28
CA ILE A 66 16.60 22.58 7.05
C ILE A 66 15.18 22.92 7.45
N HIS A 67 14.24 22.01 7.19
CA HIS A 67 12.83 22.24 7.53
C HIS A 67 12.57 22.13 9.04
N GLU A 68 13.22 21.19 9.71
CA GLU A 68 13.05 20.94 11.14
C GLU A 68 13.97 21.83 12.00
N GLN A 69 13.40 22.84 12.67
CA GLN A 69 14.19 23.79 13.48
C GLN A 69 14.98 23.14 14.63
N THR A 70 14.43 22.08 15.24
CA THR A 70 15.13 21.33 16.29
C THR A 70 16.36 20.60 15.75
N LEU A 71 16.31 20.15 14.49
CA LEU A 71 17.46 19.53 13.82
C LEU A 71 18.53 20.58 13.52
N ALA A 72 18.12 21.75 13.02
CA ALA A 72 19.05 22.85 12.76
C ALA A 72 19.79 23.30 14.04
N THR A 73 19.06 23.39 15.16
CA THR A 73 19.65 23.71 16.47
C THR A 73 20.60 22.61 16.95
N SER A 74 20.24 21.33 16.80
CA SER A 74 21.12 20.23 17.19
C SER A 74 22.41 20.20 16.36
N LEU A 75 22.30 20.45 15.05
CA LEU A 75 23.43 20.48 14.12
C LEU A 75 24.38 21.64 14.36
N SER A 76 23.90 22.79 14.84
CA SER A 76 24.79 23.91 15.19
C SER A 76 25.76 23.59 16.31
N HIS A 77 25.47 22.57 17.13
CA HIS A 77 26.35 22.06 18.20
C HIS A 77 27.07 20.76 17.82
N GLY A 78 27.04 20.37 16.55
CA GLY A 78 27.75 19.18 16.06
C GLY A 78 27.05 17.84 16.30
N ILE A 79 25.75 17.86 16.64
CA ILE A 79 24.93 16.65 16.85
C ILE A 79 23.86 16.59 15.77
N GLY A 80 24.00 15.68 14.82
CA GLY A 80 22.97 15.40 13.83
C GLY A 80 22.01 14.32 14.31
N TYR A 81 20.83 14.28 13.69
CA TYR A 81 19.97 13.12 13.83
C TYR A 81 19.22 12.74 12.55
N TYR A 82 18.89 11.46 12.42
CA TYR A 82 18.31 10.82 11.26
C TYR A 82 17.16 9.89 11.66
N HIS A 83 16.01 10.05 11.03
CA HIS A 83 14.86 9.17 11.21
C HIS A 83 14.03 9.09 9.92
N GLU A 84 13.18 8.07 9.81
CA GLU A 84 12.36 7.74 8.64
C GLU A 84 11.47 8.91 8.17
N ALA A 85 10.94 9.69 9.11
CA ALA A 85 10.07 10.83 8.83
C ALA A 85 10.79 12.15 8.45
N LEU A 86 12.12 12.17 8.30
CA LEU A 86 12.83 13.37 7.79
C LEU A 86 12.63 13.51 6.29
N ASN A 87 12.54 14.74 5.81
CA ASN A 87 12.47 15.03 4.37
C ASN A 87 13.78 14.64 3.67
N ALA A 88 13.70 14.30 2.38
CA ALA A 88 14.87 13.88 1.58
C ALA A 88 16.00 14.94 1.58
N THR A 89 15.64 16.23 1.58
CA THR A 89 16.60 17.33 1.69
C THR A 89 17.36 17.31 3.02
N ASP A 90 16.64 17.21 4.14
CA ASP A 90 17.22 17.18 5.48
C ASP A 90 18.10 15.94 5.67
N LYS A 91 17.63 14.77 5.20
CA LYS A 91 18.40 13.52 5.17
C LYS A 91 19.74 13.70 4.45
N ARG A 92 19.74 14.30 3.25
CA ARG A 92 20.96 14.57 2.48
C ARG A 92 21.91 15.53 3.18
N ILE A 93 21.39 16.61 3.78
CA ILE A 93 22.21 17.61 4.49
C ILE A 93 22.91 16.96 5.69
N VAL A 94 22.18 16.22 6.53
CA VAL A 94 22.74 15.56 7.72
C VAL A 94 23.82 14.56 7.34
N LEU A 95 23.56 13.71 6.34
CA LEU A 95 24.54 12.72 5.88
C LEU A 95 25.79 13.38 5.28
N HIS A 96 25.62 14.47 4.55
CA HIS A 96 26.73 15.23 3.99
C HIS A 96 27.61 15.81 5.10
N LEU A 97 27.02 16.50 6.08
CA LEU A 97 27.72 17.09 7.22
C LEU A 97 28.48 16.04 8.04
N PHE A 98 27.91 14.85 8.23
CA PHE A 98 28.56 13.76 8.94
C PHE A 98 29.72 13.16 8.13
N SER A 99 29.53 12.97 6.82
CA SER A 99 30.53 12.36 5.94
C SER A 99 31.79 13.20 5.78
N ILE A 100 31.64 14.53 5.74
CA ILE A 100 32.78 15.46 5.70
C ILE A 100 33.45 15.64 7.07
N GLY A 101 32.84 15.13 8.14
CA GLY A 101 33.34 15.23 9.51
C GLY A 101 33.03 16.56 10.21
N ALA A 102 32.17 17.41 9.63
CA ALA A 102 31.77 18.70 10.23
C ALA A 102 31.01 18.48 11.54
N ILE A 103 30.17 17.45 11.59
CA ILE A 103 29.52 16.97 12.81
C ILE A 103 30.12 15.62 13.21
N GLN A 104 30.39 15.42 14.50
CA GLN A 104 30.99 14.20 15.00
C GLN A 104 29.96 13.14 15.38
N VAL A 105 28.79 13.55 15.87
CA VAL A 105 27.78 12.63 16.41
C VAL A 105 26.55 12.62 15.52
N LEU A 106 26.10 11.42 15.16
CA LEU A 106 24.84 11.21 14.47
C LEU A 106 23.96 10.24 15.25
N LEU A 107 22.72 10.62 15.51
CA LEU A 107 21.71 9.77 16.13
C LEU A 107 20.79 9.21 15.05
N ALA A 108 20.55 7.91 15.03
CA ALA A 108 19.66 7.26 14.07
C ALA A 108 18.54 6.50 14.78
N SER A 109 17.31 6.54 14.24
CA SER A 109 16.26 5.61 14.68
C SER A 109 16.62 4.19 14.28
N ARG A 110 16.03 3.19 14.95
CA ARG A 110 16.25 1.79 14.58
C ARG A 110 15.78 1.48 13.17
N ASP A 111 14.70 2.14 12.73
CA ASP A 111 13.97 1.82 11.50
C ASP A 111 14.78 2.18 10.25
N VAL A 112 15.78 3.06 10.38
CA VAL A 112 16.66 3.48 9.29
C VAL A 112 17.98 2.70 9.22
N CYS A 113 18.20 1.68 10.06
CA CYS A 113 19.50 0.99 10.13
C CYS A 113 19.90 0.31 8.81
N TRP A 114 18.91 -0.07 7.99
CA TRP A 114 19.09 -0.62 6.65
C TRP A 114 19.24 0.47 5.58
N GLU A 115 18.54 1.60 5.73
CA GLU A 115 18.59 2.75 4.81
C GLU A 115 19.94 3.51 4.88
N LEU A 116 20.55 3.53 6.07
CA LEU A 116 21.65 4.43 6.38
C LEU A 116 22.98 4.01 5.75
N ASP A 117 23.42 4.69 4.69
CA ASP A 117 24.69 4.42 4.00
C ASP A 117 25.86 5.29 4.50
N ILE A 118 26.19 5.16 5.78
CA ILE A 118 27.34 5.84 6.39
C ILE A 118 28.10 4.90 7.34
N THR A 119 29.34 5.26 7.63
CA THR A 119 30.22 4.51 8.53
C THR A 119 30.77 5.42 9.62
N ALA A 120 31.01 4.83 10.79
CA ALA A 120 31.50 5.53 11.96
C ALA A 120 32.64 4.73 12.62
N HIS A 121 33.44 5.38 13.46
CA HIS A 121 34.44 4.70 14.27
C HIS A 121 33.81 4.00 15.47
N LEU A 122 32.81 4.66 16.08
CA LEU A 122 32.06 4.16 17.22
C LEU A 122 30.58 4.00 16.84
N VAL A 123 30.01 2.83 17.10
CA VAL A 123 28.56 2.63 17.09
C VAL A 123 28.08 2.37 18.51
N ILE A 124 27.05 3.09 18.95
CA ILE A 124 26.36 2.85 20.21
C ILE A 124 24.93 2.44 19.89
N VAL A 125 24.49 1.29 20.41
CA VAL A 125 23.07 0.90 20.35
C VAL A 125 22.47 1.14 21.73
N MET A 126 21.64 2.17 21.83
CA MET A 126 20.95 2.57 23.06
C MET A 126 19.63 1.83 23.20
N ASN A 127 19.58 0.90 24.16
CA ASN A 127 18.48 -0.03 24.35
C ASN A 127 18.32 -0.99 23.15
N THR A 128 17.78 -2.18 23.41
CA THR A 128 17.58 -3.22 22.39
C THR A 128 16.14 -3.67 22.33
N GLN A 129 15.23 -2.78 22.72
CA GLN A 129 13.80 -3.05 22.80
C GLN A 129 13.02 -1.89 22.24
N PHE A 130 11.99 -2.20 21.48
CA PHE A 130 10.99 -1.25 21.00
C PHE A 130 9.62 -1.69 21.46
N PHE A 131 8.68 -0.74 21.52
CA PHE A 131 7.31 -1.03 21.91
C PHE A 131 6.52 -1.49 20.69
N GLU A 132 6.01 -2.71 20.72
CA GLU A 132 5.05 -3.23 19.75
C GLU A 132 3.65 -2.94 20.26
N GLY A 133 2.95 -2.05 19.55
CA GLY A 133 1.67 -1.55 20.02
C GLY A 133 0.52 -2.53 19.85
N ARG A 134 0.61 -3.47 18.89
CA ARG A 134 -0.40 -4.53 18.69
C ARG A 134 -0.51 -5.46 19.90
N GLU A 135 0.64 -5.93 20.38
CA GLU A 135 0.72 -6.87 21.51
C GLU A 135 0.88 -6.17 22.86
N HIS A 136 0.88 -4.83 22.85
CA HIS A 136 1.13 -3.96 24.01
C HIS A 136 2.37 -4.35 24.83
N ARG A 137 3.43 -4.85 24.19
CA ARG A 137 4.66 -5.31 24.85
C ARG A 137 5.92 -4.73 24.24
N TYR A 138 7.01 -4.78 24.99
CA TYR A 138 8.33 -4.48 24.44
C TYR A 138 8.89 -5.74 23.80
N ILE A 139 9.24 -5.64 22.52
CA ILE A 139 9.87 -6.71 21.75
C ILE A 139 11.36 -6.38 21.62
N ASP A 140 12.20 -7.40 21.76
CA ASP A 140 13.64 -7.29 21.58
C ASP A 140 13.99 -7.10 20.10
N TYR A 141 15.11 -6.43 19.83
CA TYR A 141 15.56 -6.28 18.44
C TYR A 141 15.97 -7.63 17.87
N PRO A 142 15.60 -7.91 16.61
CA PRO A 142 16.22 -8.97 15.83
C PRO A 142 17.74 -8.82 15.86
N ILE A 143 18.47 -9.93 15.97
CA ILE A 143 19.94 -9.91 15.97
C ILE A 143 20.46 -9.38 14.62
N SER A 144 19.76 -9.63 13.52
CA SER A 144 20.05 -9.06 12.20
C SER A 144 20.16 -7.53 12.24
N ASP A 145 19.21 -6.85 12.87
CA ASP A 145 19.24 -5.39 13.02
C ASP A 145 20.45 -4.95 13.85
N ILE A 146 20.76 -5.65 14.94
CA ILE A 146 21.92 -5.33 15.79
C ILE A 146 23.24 -5.53 15.03
N LEU A 147 23.36 -6.60 14.26
CA LEU A 147 24.53 -6.87 13.41
C LEU A 147 24.66 -5.80 12.32
N GLN A 148 23.57 -5.39 11.70
CA GLN A 148 23.54 -4.31 10.71
C GLN A 148 23.98 -2.98 11.33
N MET A 149 23.50 -2.65 12.53
CA MET A 149 23.91 -1.46 13.27
C MET A 149 25.41 -1.48 13.58
N PHE A 150 25.94 -2.59 14.13
CA PHE A 150 27.38 -2.71 14.41
C PHE A 150 28.23 -2.79 13.14
N GLY A 151 27.69 -3.27 12.03
CA GLY A 151 28.35 -3.24 10.72
C GLY A 151 28.75 -1.82 10.28
N LYS A 152 28.07 -0.79 10.79
CA LYS A 152 28.41 0.63 10.54
C LYS A 152 29.68 1.07 11.28
N ALA A 153 30.16 0.32 12.27
CA ALA A 153 31.41 0.60 12.99
C ALA A 153 32.66 0.15 12.21
N SER A 154 32.70 0.42 10.91
CA SER A 154 33.77 -0.04 10.01
C SER A 154 34.15 1.05 9.03
N ARG A 155 35.37 1.57 9.15
CA ARG A 155 35.95 2.55 8.21
C ARG A 155 37.25 2.01 7.61
N PRO A 156 37.18 1.12 6.60
CA PRO A 156 38.35 0.49 6.01
C PRO A 156 39.35 1.54 5.50
N GLY A 157 40.63 1.34 5.79
CA GLY A 157 41.71 2.25 5.40
C GLY A 157 41.84 3.52 6.24
N GLN A 158 40.85 3.86 7.09
CA GLN A 158 40.92 5.01 8.00
C GLN A 158 41.24 4.58 9.43
N ASP A 159 40.53 3.57 9.94
CA ASP A 159 40.65 3.10 11.32
C ASP A 159 41.26 1.70 11.41
N LYS A 160 42.10 1.49 12.43
CA LYS A 160 42.65 0.16 12.76
C LYS A 160 41.64 -0.75 13.45
N LEU A 161 40.73 -0.18 14.23
CA LEU A 161 39.73 -0.89 15.02
C LEU A 161 38.44 -0.08 15.01
N GLY A 162 37.32 -0.75 14.75
CA GLY A 162 35.98 -0.24 15.02
C GLY A 162 35.56 -0.52 16.46
N ARG A 163 34.78 0.37 17.06
CA ARG A 163 34.28 0.21 18.44
C ARG A 163 32.75 0.13 18.44
N GLY A 164 32.21 -0.78 19.24
CA GLY A 164 30.78 -0.96 19.43
C GLY A 164 30.43 -0.96 20.92
N VAL A 165 29.38 -0.23 21.32
CA VAL A 165 28.82 -0.26 22.67
C VAL A 165 27.36 -0.68 22.59
N LEU A 166 27.02 -1.79 23.23
CA LEU A 166 25.65 -2.29 23.32
C LEU A 166 25.06 -2.01 24.72
N MET A 167 24.05 -1.15 24.80
CA MET A 167 23.35 -0.87 26.06
C MET A 167 22.06 -1.69 26.14
N VAL A 168 22.05 -2.70 27.00
CA VAL A 168 20.96 -3.69 27.10
C VAL A 168 20.44 -3.82 28.54
N PRO A 169 19.19 -4.28 28.73
CA PRO A 169 18.74 -4.81 30.01
C PRO A 169 19.66 -5.94 30.50
N ALA A 170 19.94 -6.00 31.80
CA ALA A 170 20.86 -6.97 32.38
C ALA A 170 20.50 -8.43 32.02
N VAL A 171 19.21 -8.75 31.97
CA VAL A 171 18.69 -10.08 31.63
C VAL A 171 18.96 -10.50 30.18
N LYS A 172 19.26 -9.55 29.28
CA LYS A 172 19.55 -9.82 27.86
C LYS A 172 21.04 -9.79 27.53
N ARG A 173 21.89 -9.44 28.50
CA ARG A 173 23.34 -9.30 28.29
C ARG A 173 23.98 -10.58 27.73
N ASP A 174 23.71 -11.72 28.37
CA ASP A 174 24.35 -12.98 27.98
C ASP A 174 23.82 -13.51 26.64
N TYR A 175 22.54 -13.23 26.32
CA TYR A 175 21.94 -13.53 25.02
C TYR A 175 22.70 -12.83 23.89
N TYR A 176 22.81 -11.49 23.93
CA TYR A 176 23.51 -10.74 22.89
C TYR A 176 25.01 -11.03 22.89
N LYS A 177 25.63 -11.23 24.07
CA LYS A 177 27.04 -11.60 24.14
C LYS A 177 27.32 -12.92 23.42
N LYS A 178 26.43 -13.91 23.53
CA LYS A 178 26.60 -15.19 22.83
C LYS A 178 26.51 -15.00 21.31
N PHE A 179 25.41 -14.45 20.82
CA PHE A 179 25.15 -14.36 19.36
C PHE A 179 25.88 -13.25 18.61
N LEU A 180 26.63 -12.39 19.32
CA LEU A 180 27.59 -11.48 18.67
C LEU A 180 28.99 -12.11 18.54
N ASN A 181 29.32 -13.12 19.35
CA ASN A 181 30.60 -13.83 19.27
C ASN A 181 30.48 -15.13 18.47
N GLU A 182 29.30 -15.74 18.45
CA GLU A 182 28.97 -16.96 17.70
C GLU A 182 28.03 -16.63 16.55
N ALA A 183 28.11 -17.38 15.45
CA ALA A 183 27.19 -17.21 14.34
C ALA A 183 25.73 -17.51 14.76
N LEU A 184 24.78 -16.75 14.21
CA LEU A 184 23.36 -16.91 14.50
C LEU A 184 22.82 -18.19 13.85
N PRO A 185 22.13 -19.09 14.59
CA PRO A 185 21.32 -20.13 13.97
C PRO A 185 20.12 -19.49 13.29
N VAL A 186 20.04 -19.62 11.97
CA VAL A 186 18.90 -19.15 11.17
C VAL A 186 17.92 -20.30 10.99
N GLU A 187 16.64 -20.04 11.22
CA GLU A 187 15.54 -20.99 11.08
C GLU A 187 14.51 -20.45 10.09
N SER A 188 13.75 -21.35 9.45
CA SER A 188 12.66 -20.96 8.56
C SER A 188 11.38 -20.71 9.34
N HIS A 189 10.60 -19.70 8.95
CA HIS A 189 9.24 -19.48 9.44
C HIS A 189 8.18 -19.83 8.39
N LEU A 190 8.59 -20.47 7.29
CA LEU A 190 7.71 -20.79 6.16
C LEU A 190 6.46 -21.56 6.59
N GLN A 191 6.55 -22.44 7.59
CA GLN A 191 5.41 -23.21 8.11
C GLN A 191 4.19 -22.35 8.51
N VAL A 192 4.41 -21.09 8.91
CA VAL A 192 3.34 -20.17 9.34
C VAL A 192 2.71 -19.43 8.15
N TYR A 193 3.39 -19.40 7.00
CA TYR A 193 2.99 -18.67 5.79
C TYR A 193 2.80 -19.62 4.60
N LEU A 194 2.52 -20.90 4.86
CA LEU A 194 2.35 -21.90 3.80
C LEU A 194 1.11 -21.62 2.94
N HIS A 195 0.04 -21.09 3.52
CA HIS A 195 -1.17 -20.73 2.79
C HIS A 195 -0.86 -19.79 1.63
N ASP A 196 -0.17 -18.68 1.91
CA ASP A 196 0.18 -17.68 0.89
C ASP A 196 1.11 -18.26 -0.18
N ALA A 197 2.09 -19.09 0.23
CA ALA A 197 2.99 -19.76 -0.71
C ALA A 197 2.23 -20.72 -1.63
N PHE A 198 1.37 -21.58 -1.08
CA PHE A 198 0.59 -22.55 -1.84
C PHE A 198 -0.44 -21.91 -2.75
N VAL A 199 -1.07 -20.80 -2.33
CA VAL A 199 -1.98 -20.03 -3.22
C VAL A 199 -1.24 -19.57 -4.47
N THR A 200 -0.02 -19.06 -4.33
CA THR A 200 0.78 -18.65 -5.50
C THR A 200 1.18 -19.83 -6.37
N GLU A 201 1.64 -20.94 -5.80
CA GLU A 201 2.11 -22.09 -6.58
C GLU A 201 0.97 -22.92 -7.21
N ALA A 202 -0.20 -22.94 -6.57
CA ALA A 202 -1.42 -23.51 -7.17
C ALA A 202 -1.90 -22.64 -8.34
N SER A 203 -1.85 -21.31 -8.22
CA SER A 203 -2.23 -20.39 -9.30
C SER A 203 -1.34 -20.52 -10.54
N THR A 204 -0.05 -20.83 -10.35
CA THR A 204 0.91 -21.07 -11.44
C THR A 204 0.86 -22.50 -11.99
N ARG A 205 0.05 -23.38 -11.37
CA ARG A 205 -0.01 -24.83 -11.64
C ARG A 205 1.33 -25.54 -11.40
N THR A 206 2.15 -25.02 -10.50
CA THR A 206 3.35 -25.73 -10.02
C THR A 206 2.96 -26.80 -8.99
N ILE A 207 1.95 -26.52 -8.17
CA ILE A 207 1.29 -27.49 -7.30
C ILE A 207 -0.04 -27.85 -7.94
N SER A 208 -0.16 -29.08 -8.46
CA SER A 208 -1.38 -29.62 -9.06
C SER A 208 -1.92 -30.87 -8.35
N SER A 209 -1.18 -31.39 -7.36
CA SER A 209 -1.54 -32.54 -6.54
C SER A 209 -0.96 -32.38 -5.13
N THR A 210 -1.43 -33.19 -4.18
CA THR A 210 -0.83 -33.20 -2.83
C THR A 210 0.64 -33.64 -2.88
N GLN A 211 0.99 -34.56 -3.77
CA GLN A 211 2.38 -35.00 -3.98
C GLN A 211 3.28 -33.86 -4.48
N ASP A 212 2.80 -33.02 -5.41
CA ASP A 212 3.57 -31.86 -5.89
C ASP A 212 3.85 -30.87 -4.76
N ALA A 213 2.92 -30.68 -3.83
CA ALA A 213 3.11 -29.81 -2.67
C ALA A 213 4.19 -30.35 -1.73
N VAL A 214 4.19 -31.67 -1.46
CA VAL A 214 5.25 -32.32 -0.68
C VAL A 214 6.60 -32.18 -1.38
N ASP A 215 6.64 -32.40 -2.70
CA ASP A 215 7.86 -32.28 -3.50
C ASP A 215 8.38 -30.84 -3.49
N TRP A 216 7.51 -29.84 -3.67
CA TRP A 216 7.85 -28.42 -3.57
C TRP A 216 8.49 -28.08 -2.22
N MET A 217 7.94 -28.60 -1.13
CA MET A 217 8.49 -28.38 0.21
C MET A 217 9.92 -28.90 0.34
N THR A 218 10.30 -29.97 -0.36
CA THR A 218 11.66 -30.55 -0.29
C THR A 218 12.75 -29.61 -0.82
N TYR A 219 12.39 -28.67 -1.69
CA TYR A 219 13.30 -27.65 -2.24
C TYR A 219 13.54 -26.49 -1.27
N THR A 220 12.76 -26.37 -0.20
CA THR A 220 12.81 -25.23 0.70
C THR A 220 13.94 -25.31 1.73
N TYR A 221 14.38 -24.16 2.24
CA TYR A 221 15.27 -24.10 3.40
C TYR A 221 14.61 -24.69 4.65
N PHE A 222 13.28 -24.60 4.75
CA PHE A 222 12.50 -25.22 5.82
C PHE A 222 12.76 -26.72 5.90
N TYR A 223 12.65 -27.45 4.78
CA TYR A 223 12.90 -28.90 4.77
C TYR A 223 14.33 -29.26 5.22
N ARG A 224 15.33 -28.47 4.78
CA ARG A 224 16.72 -28.66 5.22
C ARG A 224 16.90 -28.45 6.72
N ARG A 225 16.20 -27.47 7.30
CA ARG A 225 16.25 -27.19 8.74
C ARG A 225 15.41 -28.13 9.58
N LEU A 226 14.32 -28.65 9.05
CA LEU A 226 13.48 -29.65 9.70
C LEU A 226 14.29 -30.89 10.09
N LEU A 227 15.20 -31.34 9.22
CA LEU A 227 16.13 -32.44 9.49
C LEU A 227 17.21 -32.07 10.54
N ALA A 228 17.68 -30.82 10.53
CA ALA A 228 18.80 -30.37 11.36
C ALA A 228 18.38 -29.95 12.77
N ASN A 229 17.15 -29.47 12.95
CA ASN A 229 16.60 -29.00 14.22
C ASN A 229 15.08 -29.30 14.32
N PRO A 230 14.68 -30.59 14.30
CA PRO A 230 13.28 -31.01 14.23
C PRO A 230 12.42 -30.49 15.38
N SER A 231 12.98 -30.45 16.60
CA SER A 231 12.26 -29.99 17.79
C SER A 231 11.85 -28.52 17.73
N PHE A 232 12.52 -27.68 16.93
CA PHE A 232 12.11 -26.28 16.73
C PHE A 232 10.77 -26.19 15.98
N TYR A 233 10.55 -27.11 15.06
CA TYR A 233 9.34 -27.20 14.22
C TYR A 233 8.25 -28.08 14.85
N GLY A 234 8.46 -28.59 16.06
CA GLY A 234 7.51 -29.48 16.74
C GLY A 234 7.58 -30.95 16.27
N LEU A 235 8.55 -31.32 15.42
CA LEU A 235 8.74 -32.70 14.99
C LEU A 235 9.39 -33.52 16.11
N SER A 236 8.67 -34.53 16.59
CA SER A 236 9.12 -35.42 17.67
C SER A 236 9.76 -36.71 17.16
N ASP A 237 9.23 -37.29 16.08
CA ASP A 237 9.82 -38.47 15.44
C ASP A 237 10.71 -38.04 14.26
N VAL A 238 12.00 -38.34 14.36
CA VAL A 238 13.03 -37.99 13.37
C VAL A 238 13.30 -39.12 12.38
N SER A 239 12.52 -40.21 12.44
CA SER A 239 12.55 -41.26 11.44
C SER A 239 12.11 -40.73 10.07
N HIS A 240 12.49 -41.42 9.00
CA HIS A 240 12.00 -41.07 7.65
C HIS A 240 10.48 -41.16 7.56
N GLU A 241 9.85 -42.09 8.29
CA GLU A 241 8.40 -42.21 8.38
C GLU A 241 7.79 -41.00 9.09
N GLY A 242 8.28 -40.65 10.28
CA GLY A 242 7.80 -39.51 11.05
C GLY A 242 7.95 -38.17 10.32
N LEU A 243 9.05 -37.97 9.59
CA LEU A 243 9.25 -36.80 8.76
C LEU A 243 8.23 -36.73 7.62
N SER A 244 8.00 -37.84 6.93
CA SER A 244 7.05 -37.92 5.83
C SER A 244 5.63 -37.64 6.35
N THR A 245 5.24 -38.28 7.46
CA THR A 245 3.94 -38.05 8.11
C THR A 245 3.76 -36.59 8.49
N PHE A 246 4.77 -35.95 9.10
CA PHE A 246 4.67 -34.54 9.48
C PHE A 246 4.50 -33.60 8.28
N LEU A 247 5.22 -33.85 7.19
CA LEU A 247 5.09 -33.03 5.98
C LEU A 247 3.74 -33.25 5.30
N SER A 248 3.29 -34.50 5.17
CA SER A 248 1.97 -34.83 4.63
C SER A 248 0.86 -34.18 5.46
N GLU A 249 0.89 -34.32 6.80
CA GLU A 249 -0.09 -33.67 7.69
C GLU A 249 -0.09 -32.14 7.51
N LEU A 250 1.08 -31.52 7.39
CA LEU A 250 1.19 -30.07 7.22
C LEU A 250 0.62 -29.61 5.87
N VAL A 251 0.90 -30.35 4.80
CA VAL A 251 0.37 -30.09 3.45
C VAL A 251 -1.15 -30.28 3.42
N GLU A 252 -1.64 -31.43 3.88
CA GLU A 252 -3.06 -31.77 3.90
C GLU A 252 -3.87 -30.75 4.71
N ASN A 253 -3.40 -30.37 5.91
CA ASN A 253 -4.08 -29.35 6.72
C ASN A 253 -4.11 -28.00 6.00
N THR A 254 -3.00 -27.59 5.36
CA THR A 254 -2.94 -26.31 4.63
C THR A 254 -3.87 -26.31 3.43
N LEU A 255 -3.85 -27.37 2.61
CA LEU A 255 -4.72 -27.50 1.43
C LEU A 255 -6.20 -27.57 1.83
N LYS A 256 -6.51 -28.27 2.92
CA LYS A 256 -7.86 -28.31 3.48
C LYS A 256 -8.35 -26.94 3.91
N GLU A 257 -7.55 -26.17 4.64
CA GLU A 257 -7.91 -24.80 5.05
C GLU A 257 -8.10 -23.87 3.84
N LEU A 258 -7.29 -24.03 2.78
CA LEU A 258 -7.45 -23.29 1.52
C LEU A 258 -8.74 -23.69 0.77
N SER A 259 -9.11 -24.97 0.78
CA SER A 259 -10.34 -25.50 0.19
C SER A 259 -11.57 -25.03 0.97
N GLU A 260 -11.56 -25.10 2.30
CA GLU A 260 -12.63 -24.59 3.17
C GLU A 260 -12.86 -23.09 2.98
N ALA A 261 -11.80 -22.33 2.68
CA ALA A 261 -11.89 -20.90 2.34
C ALA A 261 -12.36 -20.61 0.90
N LYS A 262 -12.64 -21.65 0.08
CA LYS A 262 -13.01 -21.55 -1.34
C LYS A 262 -11.98 -20.82 -2.20
N ILE A 263 -10.69 -21.03 -1.90
CA ILE A 263 -9.58 -20.41 -2.64
C ILE A 263 -9.00 -21.38 -3.66
N ILE A 264 -8.92 -22.66 -3.30
CA ILE A 264 -8.59 -23.76 -4.21
C ILE A 264 -9.71 -24.78 -4.16
N ASP A 265 -9.77 -25.63 -5.18
CA ASP A 265 -10.58 -26.84 -5.18
C ASP A 265 -9.64 -28.04 -5.11
N VAL A 266 -9.99 -28.99 -4.23
CA VAL A 266 -9.19 -30.20 -3.98
C VAL A 266 -10.11 -31.39 -4.22
N ASP A 267 -9.84 -32.11 -5.31
CA ASP A 267 -10.54 -33.34 -5.65
C ASP A 267 -9.89 -34.52 -4.91
N GLU A 268 -10.62 -35.12 -3.97
CA GLU A 268 -10.16 -36.27 -3.18
C GLU A 268 -10.09 -37.57 -3.99
N GLU A 269 -10.84 -37.69 -5.09
CA GLU A 269 -10.86 -38.91 -5.92
C GLU A 269 -9.63 -39.00 -6.82
N ASP A 270 -9.29 -37.88 -7.48
CA ASP A 270 -8.18 -37.79 -8.44
C ASP A 270 -6.88 -37.19 -7.84
N ASP A 271 -6.89 -36.81 -6.57
CA ASP A 271 -5.78 -36.11 -5.88
C ASP A 271 -5.32 -34.87 -6.67
N SER A 272 -6.30 -34.11 -7.17
CA SER A 272 -6.05 -32.94 -8.01
C SER A 272 -6.33 -31.64 -7.25
N VAL A 273 -5.42 -30.68 -7.39
CA VAL A 273 -5.54 -29.34 -6.81
C VAL A 273 -5.67 -28.34 -7.94
N SER A 274 -6.79 -27.61 -7.96
CA SER A 274 -7.03 -26.58 -8.96
C SER A 274 -7.28 -25.20 -8.31
N PRO A 275 -6.73 -24.11 -8.87
CA PRO A 275 -6.95 -22.77 -8.33
C PRO A 275 -8.34 -22.27 -8.71
N LEU A 276 -9.07 -21.71 -7.74
CA LEU A 276 -10.29 -20.95 -7.99
C LEU A 276 -9.96 -19.47 -8.28
N ASN A 277 -10.94 -18.70 -8.72
CA ASN A 277 -10.77 -17.28 -9.02
C ASN A 277 -10.14 -16.49 -7.86
N ALA A 278 -10.50 -16.83 -6.61
CA ALA A 278 -9.92 -16.20 -5.43
C ALA A 278 -8.41 -16.44 -5.28
N ALA A 279 -7.90 -17.64 -5.62
CA ALA A 279 -6.45 -17.90 -5.62
C ALA A 279 -5.75 -17.05 -6.68
N MET A 280 -6.34 -16.94 -7.88
CA MET A 280 -5.79 -16.13 -8.97
C MET A 280 -5.70 -14.66 -8.57
N ILE A 281 -6.74 -14.12 -7.93
CA ILE A 281 -6.78 -12.74 -7.43
C ILE A 281 -5.73 -12.54 -6.33
N GLY A 282 -5.67 -13.44 -5.35
CA GLY A 282 -4.71 -13.36 -4.24
C GLY A 282 -3.26 -13.35 -4.72
N ALA A 283 -2.93 -14.24 -5.66
CA ALA A 283 -1.60 -14.32 -6.26
C ALA A 283 -1.27 -13.10 -7.12
N TYR A 284 -2.22 -12.60 -7.93
CA TYR A 284 -2.00 -11.45 -8.82
C TYR A 284 -1.71 -10.15 -8.06
N TYR A 285 -2.46 -9.88 -6.98
CA TYR A 285 -2.31 -8.64 -6.21
C TYR A 285 -1.36 -8.75 -5.01
N ASN A 286 -0.81 -9.94 -4.74
CA ASN A 286 0.00 -10.26 -3.55
C ASN A 286 -0.76 -9.97 -2.25
N ILE A 287 -1.94 -10.56 -2.11
CA ILE A 287 -2.81 -10.40 -0.95
C ILE A 287 -2.76 -11.67 -0.09
N SER A 288 -2.72 -11.48 1.21
CA SER A 288 -2.74 -12.58 2.18
C SER A 288 -4.02 -13.43 2.05
N PHE A 289 -3.87 -14.74 2.21
CA PHE A 289 -4.95 -15.71 2.38
C PHE A 289 -6.00 -15.25 3.38
N ILE A 290 -5.58 -14.70 4.53
CA ILE A 290 -6.49 -14.26 5.60
C ILE A 290 -7.34 -13.06 5.13
N THR A 291 -6.73 -12.15 4.36
CA THR A 291 -7.42 -11.01 3.77
C THR A 291 -8.41 -11.48 2.70
N MET A 292 -8.02 -12.41 1.84
CA MET A 292 -8.92 -13.01 0.84
C MET A 292 -10.10 -13.72 1.48
N GLN A 293 -9.87 -14.50 2.54
CA GLN A 293 -10.94 -15.13 3.32
C GLN A 293 -11.91 -14.08 3.91
N THR A 294 -11.36 -12.99 4.45
CA THR A 294 -12.17 -11.88 4.97
C THR A 294 -13.03 -11.24 3.89
N PHE A 295 -12.49 -11.07 2.68
CA PHE A 295 -13.21 -10.51 1.53
C PHE A 295 -14.35 -11.43 1.09
N LEU A 296 -14.09 -12.72 0.92
CA LEU A 296 -15.11 -13.70 0.52
C LEU A 296 -16.27 -13.83 1.54
N LEU A 297 -15.98 -13.68 2.83
CA LEU A 297 -17.01 -13.76 3.88
C LEU A 297 -17.80 -12.47 4.08
N SER A 298 -17.22 -11.31 3.75
CA SER A 298 -17.77 -10.00 4.10
C SER A 298 -18.35 -9.23 2.91
N LEU A 299 -17.82 -9.45 1.72
CA LEU A 299 -18.32 -8.83 0.50
C LEU A 299 -19.59 -9.56 0.04
N SER A 300 -20.57 -8.77 -0.38
CA SER A 300 -21.86 -9.25 -0.88
C SER A 300 -22.50 -8.17 -1.75
N SER A 301 -23.52 -8.53 -2.53
CA SER A 301 -24.31 -7.61 -3.36
C SER A 301 -24.93 -6.41 -2.60
N ARG A 302 -25.05 -6.49 -1.26
CA ARG A 302 -25.60 -5.41 -0.42
C ARG A 302 -24.56 -4.44 0.11
N THR A 303 -23.28 -4.73 -0.11
CA THR A 303 -22.18 -3.95 0.44
C THR A 303 -22.14 -2.59 -0.24
N LYS A 304 -22.15 -1.53 0.58
CA LYS A 304 -22.05 -0.13 0.13
C LYS A 304 -20.64 0.39 0.35
N LEU A 305 -20.33 1.59 -0.16
CA LEU A 305 -19.04 2.28 0.03
C LEU A 305 -18.53 2.24 1.49
N LYS A 306 -19.40 2.50 2.48
CA LYS A 306 -19.06 2.39 3.91
C LYS A 306 -18.56 0.98 4.28
N GLY A 307 -19.25 -0.06 3.83
CA GLY A 307 -18.91 -1.45 4.14
C GLY A 307 -17.58 -1.83 3.49
N ILE A 308 -17.35 -1.45 2.24
CA ILE A 308 -16.08 -1.69 1.54
C ILE A 308 -14.94 -1.01 2.30
N LEU A 309 -15.13 0.23 2.76
CA LEU A 309 -14.13 0.92 3.57
C LEU A 309 -13.80 0.19 4.88
N GLU A 310 -14.81 -0.33 5.59
CA GLU A 310 -14.62 -1.12 6.81
C GLU A 310 -13.89 -2.45 6.53
N ILE A 311 -14.23 -3.14 5.44
CA ILE A 311 -13.67 -4.45 5.04
C ILE A 311 -12.22 -4.31 4.55
N VAL A 312 -11.94 -3.34 3.68
CA VAL A 312 -10.59 -3.13 3.15
C VAL A 312 -9.63 -2.74 4.28
N THR A 313 -10.09 -1.92 5.24
CA THR A 313 -9.24 -1.48 6.34
C THR A 313 -8.99 -2.57 7.40
N SER A 314 -9.76 -3.68 7.39
CA SER A 314 -9.50 -4.85 8.25
C SER A 314 -8.49 -5.83 7.68
N ALA A 315 -7.93 -5.56 6.50
CA ALA A 315 -6.93 -6.41 5.85
C ALA A 315 -5.67 -6.61 6.72
N THR A 316 -5.10 -7.81 6.71
CA THR A 316 -3.94 -8.19 7.53
C THR A 316 -2.68 -7.43 7.13
N GLU A 317 -2.62 -6.91 5.91
CA GLU A 317 -1.55 -6.07 5.38
C GLU A 317 -1.35 -4.79 6.22
N PHE A 318 -2.40 -4.34 6.92
CA PHE A 318 -2.37 -3.20 7.83
C PHE A 318 -2.01 -3.54 9.27
N GLU A 319 -1.89 -4.83 9.64
CA GLU A 319 -1.42 -5.20 10.99
C GLU A 319 0.02 -4.78 11.26
N SER A 320 0.82 -4.63 10.20
CA SER A 320 2.20 -4.14 10.26
C SER A 320 2.31 -2.65 10.60
N ILE A 321 1.20 -1.89 10.60
CA ILE A 321 1.22 -0.46 10.91
C ILE A 321 1.56 -0.25 12.39
N GLN A 322 2.55 0.60 12.64
CA GLN A 322 3.05 0.84 13.99
C GLN A 322 1.98 1.49 14.88
N MET A 323 1.68 0.86 16.01
CA MET A 323 0.76 1.40 17.02
C MET A 323 1.54 2.10 18.15
N ARG A 324 1.29 3.40 18.39
CA ARG A 324 2.03 4.20 19.39
C ARG A 324 1.14 4.64 20.54
N ARG A 325 1.62 4.49 21.79
CA ARG A 325 0.85 4.73 23.03
C ARG A 325 0.19 6.11 23.16
N HIS A 326 0.80 7.14 22.58
CA HIS A 326 0.36 8.52 22.75
C HIS A 326 -0.56 8.99 21.60
N GLU A 327 -0.93 8.13 20.65
CA GLU A 327 -1.72 8.53 19.47
C GLU A 327 -3.23 8.39 19.67
N ASN A 328 -3.67 7.55 20.62
CA ASN A 328 -5.10 7.24 20.81
C ASN A 328 -6.00 8.47 20.96
N HIS A 329 -5.54 9.49 21.68
CA HIS A 329 -6.30 10.73 21.85
C HIS A 329 -6.38 11.56 20.56
N ILE A 330 -5.38 11.49 19.69
CA ILE A 330 -5.34 12.18 18.41
C ILE A 330 -6.25 11.45 17.43
N LEU A 331 -6.12 10.12 17.33
CA LEU A 331 -6.97 9.29 16.46
C LEU A 331 -8.45 9.44 16.82
N ARG A 332 -8.80 9.54 18.11
CA ARG A 332 -10.18 9.86 18.54
C ARG A 332 -10.68 11.20 18.01
N ARG A 333 -9.88 12.26 18.12
CA ARG A 333 -10.26 13.60 17.61
C ARG A 333 -10.41 13.63 16.09
N VAL A 334 -9.56 12.89 15.38
CA VAL A 334 -9.68 12.74 13.92
C VAL A 334 -10.95 11.95 13.61
N TYR A 335 -11.16 10.82 14.28
CA TYR A 335 -12.36 10.00 14.13
C TYR A 335 -13.64 10.77 14.39
N ASP A 336 -13.69 11.69 15.36
CA ASP A 336 -14.89 12.51 15.60
C ASP A 336 -15.23 13.42 14.40
N ARG A 337 -14.22 13.84 13.63
CA ARG A 337 -14.36 14.77 12.49
C ARG A 337 -14.59 14.10 11.14
N VAL A 338 -14.24 12.82 10.99
CA VAL A 338 -14.45 12.09 9.72
C VAL A 338 -15.93 11.70 9.53
N PRO A 339 -16.44 11.64 8.30
CA PRO A 339 -17.87 11.46 8.05
C PRO A 339 -18.36 10.03 8.31
N VAL A 340 -17.55 9.01 8.02
CA VAL A 340 -17.97 7.60 8.15
C VAL A 340 -17.54 7.06 9.51
N LYS A 341 -18.50 6.50 10.25
CA LYS A 341 -18.29 5.90 11.58
C LYS A 341 -18.39 4.38 11.51
N MET A 342 -17.52 3.71 12.25
CA MET A 342 -17.53 2.25 12.41
C MET A 342 -18.72 1.81 13.25
N SER A 343 -19.18 0.58 12.99
CA SER A 343 -20.23 -0.07 13.77
C SER A 343 -19.75 -0.40 15.19
N GLU A 344 -18.55 -0.96 15.32
CA GLU A 344 -17.87 -1.23 16.59
C GLU A 344 -16.47 -0.63 16.58
N VAL A 345 -16.11 0.11 17.63
CA VAL A 345 -14.85 0.88 17.66
C VAL A 345 -13.89 0.29 18.68
N SER A 346 -12.77 -0.23 18.20
CA SER A 346 -11.60 -0.57 19.01
C SER A 346 -10.47 0.43 18.74
N PHE A 347 -10.26 1.38 19.65
CA PHE A 347 -9.30 2.47 19.44
C PHE A 347 -7.83 2.00 19.41
N ASP A 348 -7.56 0.80 19.90
CA ASP A 348 -6.22 0.22 20.01
C ASP A 348 -5.93 -0.77 18.87
N SER A 349 -6.82 -0.91 17.87
CA SER A 349 -6.60 -1.81 16.73
C SER A 349 -5.94 -1.10 15.54
N PRO A 350 -5.05 -1.80 14.80
CA PRO A 350 -4.54 -1.33 13.52
C PRO A 350 -5.65 -1.05 12.50
N HIS A 351 -6.72 -1.86 12.52
CA HIS A 351 -7.93 -1.67 11.70
C HIS A 351 -8.56 -0.28 11.90
N PHE A 352 -8.78 0.13 13.15
CA PHE A 352 -9.33 1.45 13.45
C PHE A 352 -8.39 2.57 12.99
N LYS A 353 -7.09 2.39 13.19
CA LYS A 353 -6.09 3.36 12.73
C LYS A 353 -6.10 3.49 11.21
N ALA A 354 -6.13 2.39 10.46
CA ALA A 354 -6.22 2.38 9.01
C ALA A 354 -7.51 3.06 8.52
N PHE A 355 -8.65 2.73 9.13
CA PHE A 355 -9.95 3.33 8.84
C PHE A 355 -9.98 4.85 9.03
N VAL A 356 -9.42 5.34 10.13
CA VAL A 356 -9.38 6.79 10.42
C VAL A 356 -8.41 7.52 9.49
N LEU A 357 -7.22 6.97 9.27
CA LEU A 357 -6.19 7.62 8.47
C LEU A 357 -6.55 7.66 6.98
N LEU A 358 -7.25 6.64 6.47
CA LEU A 358 -7.74 6.64 5.10
C LEU A 358 -8.83 7.71 4.88
N GLN A 359 -9.72 7.90 5.85
CA GLN A 359 -10.69 9.01 5.77
C GLN A 359 -10.06 10.40 5.95
N ALA A 360 -9.01 10.49 6.77
CA ALA A 360 -8.22 11.70 6.91
C ALA A 360 -7.54 12.07 5.58
N HIS A 361 -7.19 11.06 4.75
CA HIS A 361 -6.62 11.24 3.41
C HIS A 361 -7.64 11.86 2.45
N PHE A 362 -8.83 11.27 2.34
CA PHE A 362 -9.93 11.82 1.52
C PHE A 362 -10.29 13.26 1.93
N SER A 363 -10.21 13.55 3.23
CA SER A 363 -10.50 14.86 3.79
C SER A 363 -9.32 15.84 3.73
N ARG A 364 -8.14 15.42 3.26
CA ARG A 364 -6.88 16.20 3.26
C ARG A 364 -6.57 16.86 4.62
N MET A 365 -6.83 16.14 5.72
CA MET A 365 -6.61 16.67 7.07
C MET A 365 -5.12 16.79 7.38
N GLN A 366 -4.74 17.86 8.08
CA GLN A 366 -3.36 18.04 8.55
C GLN A 366 -3.10 17.10 9.73
N LEU A 367 -2.21 16.13 9.52
CA LEU A 367 -1.83 15.13 10.51
C LEU A 367 -0.42 15.40 11.08
N PRO A 368 -0.15 14.99 12.33
CA PRO A 368 1.22 14.92 12.84
C PRO A 368 2.09 14.04 11.93
N LEU A 369 3.38 14.38 11.82
CA LEU A 369 4.34 13.66 10.96
C LEU A 369 4.36 12.13 11.17
N ASP A 370 4.15 11.66 12.41
CA ASP A 370 4.09 10.22 12.73
C ASP A 370 2.89 9.54 12.02
N LEU A 371 1.69 10.13 12.15
CA LEU A 371 0.46 9.63 11.53
C LEU A 371 0.43 9.85 10.01
N ALA A 372 1.07 10.91 9.52
CA ALA A 372 1.21 11.16 8.08
C ALA A 372 2.05 10.07 7.39
N LYS A 373 3.11 9.57 8.06
CA LYS A 373 3.88 8.44 7.55
C LYS A 373 3.09 7.14 7.57
N ASP A 374 2.34 6.88 8.64
CA ASP A 374 1.46 5.70 8.66
C ASP A 374 0.38 5.77 7.57
N GLN A 375 -0.18 6.95 7.33
CA GLN A 375 -1.14 7.18 6.25
C GLN A 375 -0.50 6.93 4.88
N GLU A 376 0.74 7.35 4.65
CA GLU A 376 1.50 7.07 3.41
C GLU A 376 1.59 5.56 3.15
N ASP A 377 1.93 4.78 4.18
CA ASP A 377 2.03 3.33 4.08
C ASP A 377 0.67 2.66 3.83
N ILE A 378 -0.40 3.17 4.43
CA ILE A 378 -1.77 2.69 4.20
C ILE A 378 -2.20 2.95 2.75
N VAL A 379 -2.03 4.20 2.29
CA VAL A 379 -2.42 4.62 0.94
C VAL A 379 -1.63 3.87 -0.13
N ARG A 380 -0.37 3.51 0.13
CA ARG A 380 0.44 2.69 -0.79
C ARG A 380 -0.12 1.27 -0.99
N LYS A 381 -0.68 0.66 0.06
CA LYS A 381 -1.16 -0.73 0.02
C LYS A 381 -2.64 -0.85 -0.39
N VAL A 382 -3.45 0.17 -0.11
CA VAL A 382 -4.92 0.09 -0.23
C VAL A 382 -5.41 -0.13 -1.67
N LEU A 383 -4.69 0.34 -2.69
CA LEU A 383 -5.15 0.20 -4.09
C LEU A 383 -5.15 -1.25 -4.58
N ASN A 384 -4.18 -2.06 -4.17
CA ASN A 384 -4.17 -3.48 -4.52
C ASN A 384 -5.34 -4.21 -3.86
N LEU A 385 -5.63 -3.88 -2.59
CA LEU A 385 -6.77 -4.41 -1.85
C LEU A 385 -8.11 -4.03 -2.51
N LEU A 386 -8.25 -2.78 -2.96
CA LEU A 386 -9.44 -2.32 -3.68
C LEU A 386 -9.60 -2.99 -5.03
N SER A 387 -8.51 -3.17 -5.77
CA SER A 387 -8.54 -3.90 -7.06
C SER A 387 -8.99 -5.35 -6.86
N ALA A 388 -8.53 -6.00 -5.79
CA ALA A 388 -9.00 -7.34 -5.45
C ALA A 388 -10.47 -7.36 -5.00
N CYS A 389 -10.94 -6.36 -4.27
CA CYS A 389 -12.38 -6.23 -3.96
C CYS A 389 -13.22 -6.09 -5.23
N VAL A 390 -12.76 -5.32 -6.23
CA VAL A 390 -13.41 -5.20 -7.54
C VAL A 390 -13.51 -6.58 -8.20
N ASP A 391 -12.39 -7.31 -8.27
CA ASP A 391 -12.33 -8.59 -8.97
C ASP A 391 -13.18 -9.66 -8.25
N VAL A 392 -13.17 -9.70 -6.92
CA VAL A 392 -14.02 -10.61 -6.12
C VAL A 392 -15.50 -10.31 -6.35
N LEU A 393 -15.94 -9.06 -6.24
CA LEU A 393 -17.34 -8.67 -6.45
C LEU A 393 -17.78 -8.93 -7.90
N SER A 394 -16.89 -8.70 -8.87
CA SER A 394 -17.19 -8.92 -10.28
C SER A 394 -17.29 -10.41 -10.63
N SER A 395 -16.49 -11.27 -9.99
CA SER A 395 -16.57 -12.73 -10.18
C SER A 395 -17.89 -13.33 -9.68
N GLU A 396 -18.55 -12.68 -8.71
CA GLU A 396 -19.89 -13.07 -8.24
C GLU A 396 -21.02 -12.32 -9.00
N GLY A 397 -20.68 -11.58 -10.05
CA GLY A 397 -21.64 -10.83 -10.87
C GLY A 397 -22.30 -9.66 -10.12
N HIS A 398 -21.64 -9.07 -9.13
CA HIS A 398 -22.22 -8.00 -8.32
C HIS A 398 -21.86 -6.61 -8.85
N LEU A 399 -22.87 -5.83 -9.27
CA LEU A 399 -22.67 -4.49 -9.84
C LEU A 399 -22.11 -3.47 -8.81
N ASN A 400 -22.22 -3.75 -7.51
CA ASN A 400 -21.65 -2.89 -6.47
C ASN A 400 -20.11 -2.87 -6.45
N ALA A 401 -19.44 -3.69 -7.29
CA ALA A 401 -18.01 -3.57 -7.61
C ALA A 401 -17.62 -2.14 -8.04
N MET A 402 -18.54 -1.40 -8.68
CA MET A 402 -18.31 0.00 -9.07
C MET A 402 -18.00 0.91 -7.88
N ASN A 403 -18.57 0.64 -6.69
CA ASN A 403 -18.23 1.43 -5.49
C ASN A 403 -16.75 1.24 -5.07
N ALA A 404 -16.15 0.08 -5.34
CA ALA A 404 -14.72 -0.13 -5.09
C ALA A 404 -13.84 0.56 -6.15
N MET A 405 -14.35 0.71 -7.38
CA MET A 405 -13.70 1.50 -8.44
C MET A 405 -13.69 2.99 -8.06
N GLU A 406 -14.84 3.55 -7.67
CA GLU A 406 -14.95 4.93 -7.17
C GLU A 406 -14.03 5.17 -5.96
N LEU A 407 -13.99 4.22 -5.01
CA LEU A 407 -13.10 4.31 -3.86
C LEU A 407 -11.61 4.32 -4.27
N SER A 408 -11.26 3.65 -5.37
CA SER A 408 -9.90 3.70 -5.93
C SER A 408 -9.57 5.10 -6.45
N GLN A 409 -10.50 5.76 -7.16
CA GLN A 409 -10.35 7.15 -7.60
C GLN A 409 -10.19 8.10 -6.39
N MET A 410 -11.02 7.92 -5.35
CA MET A 410 -10.95 8.70 -4.10
C MET A 410 -9.59 8.60 -3.41
N VAL A 411 -8.99 7.40 -3.39
CA VAL A 411 -7.64 7.15 -2.84
C VAL A 411 -6.58 7.89 -3.64
N VAL A 412 -6.62 7.79 -4.96
CA VAL A 412 -5.61 8.39 -5.83
C VAL A 412 -5.67 9.92 -5.73
N GLN A 413 -6.86 10.51 -5.78
CA GLN A 413 -7.05 11.96 -5.82
C GLN A 413 -7.19 12.62 -4.45
N ALA A 414 -7.18 11.83 -3.37
CA ALA A 414 -7.37 12.29 -1.99
C ALA A 414 -8.62 13.17 -1.85
N MET A 415 -9.78 12.62 -2.23
CA MET A 415 -11.08 13.31 -2.18
C MET A 415 -12.22 12.37 -1.83
N TRP A 416 -13.36 12.93 -1.44
CA TRP A 416 -14.59 12.18 -1.24
C TRP A 416 -15.41 12.08 -2.53
N ASP A 417 -16.29 11.08 -2.59
CA ASP A 417 -17.33 10.89 -3.62
C ASP A 417 -18.24 12.12 -3.82
N ARG A 418 -18.45 12.88 -2.74
CA ARG A 418 -19.32 14.08 -2.72
C ARG A 418 -18.57 15.39 -2.99
N ASP A 419 -17.24 15.34 -3.09
CA ASP A 419 -16.46 16.53 -3.38
C ASP A 419 -16.55 16.88 -4.86
N SER A 420 -16.42 18.16 -5.21
CA SER A 420 -16.38 18.58 -6.61
C SER A 420 -15.12 18.03 -7.31
N PRO A 421 -15.23 17.53 -8.56
CA PRO A 421 -14.08 17.14 -9.38
C PRO A 421 -12.98 18.20 -9.48
N LEU A 422 -13.34 19.48 -9.38
CA LEU A 422 -12.40 20.61 -9.38
C LEU A 422 -11.35 20.54 -8.26
N LYS A 423 -11.60 19.77 -7.19
CA LYS A 423 -10.64 19.54 -6.09
C LYS A 423 -9.37 18.79 -6.55
N GLN A 424 -9.42 18.13 -7.71
CA GLN A 424 -8.28 17.46 -8.34
C GLN A 424 -7.29 18.47 -8.95
N ILE A 425 -7.77 19.65 -9.35
CA ILE A 425 -6.94 20.68 -9.98
C ILE A 425 -5.94 21.25 -8.94
N PRO A 426 -4.64 21.39 -9.28
CA PRO A 426 -3.65 21.99 -8.41
C PRO A 426 -4.09 23.37 -7.88
N HIS A 427 -3.87 23.63 -6.59
CA HIS A 427 -4.19 24.89 -5.89
C HIS A 427 -5.68 25.21 -5.71
N PHE A 428 -6.59 24.29 -6.07
CA PHE A 428 -8.03 24.49 -5.84
C PHE A 428 -8.39 24.19 -4.38
N SER A 429 -8.36 25.24 -3.57
CA SER A 429 -8.89 25.21 -2.19
C SER A 429 -10.43 25.25 -2.20
N PRO A 430 -11.10 24.88 -1.09
CA PRO A 430 -12.56 24.96 -0.99
C PRO A 430 -13.14 26.34 -1.33
N ASP A 431 -12.40 27.42 -1.04
CA ASP A 431 -12.81 28.79 -1.37
C ASP A 431 -12.77 29.06 -2.88
N VAL A 432 -11.74 28.55 -3.57
CA VAL A 432 -11.59 28.67 -5.04
C VAL A 432 -12.69 27.89 -5.76
N ILE A 433 -12.99 26.67 -5.29
CA ILE A 433 -14.07 25.84 -5.82
C ILE A 433 -15.42 26.54 -5.64
N LYS A 434 -15.66 27.15 -4.48
CA LYS A 434 -16.88 27.92 -4.24
C LYS A 434 -17.04 29.07 -5.24
N VAL A 435 -15.96 29.79 -5.54
CA VAL A 435 -15.96 30.83 -6.56
C VAL A 435 -16.25 30.25 -7.94
N ALA A 436 -15.62 29.14 -8.34
CA ALA A 436 -15.90 28.48 -9.62
C ALA A 436 -17.38 28.08 -9.76
N ASN A 437 -17.96 27.52 -8.69
CA ASN A 437 -19.39 27.16 -8.65
C ASN A 437 -20.31 28.39 -8.78
N GLU A 438 -19.92 29.59 -8.32
CA GLU A 438 -20.69 30.83 -8.54
C GLU A 438 -20.81 31.19 -10.03
N TYR A 439 -19.82 30.81 -10.84
CA TYR A 439 -19.83 30.93 -12.30
C TYR A 439 -20.43 29.70 -13.00
N LYS A 440 -21.05 28.78 -12.24
CA LYS A 440 -21.65 27.53 -12.72
C LYS A 440 -20.66 26.53 -13.33
N ILE A 441 -19.41 26.56 -12.86
CA ILE A 441 -18.38 25.57 -13.21
C ILE A 441 -18.39 24.51 -12.12
N ASN A 442 -18.82 23.29 -12.45
CA ASN A 442 -19.02 22.17 -11.52
C ASN A 442 -18.05 21.01 -11.78
N ASP A 443 -17.67 20.81 -13.04
CA ASP A 443 -16.72 19.79 -13.48
C ASP A 443 -15.48 20.39 -14.18
N ILE A 444 -14.54 19.52 -14.55
CA ILE A 444 -13.25 19.93 -15.11
C ILE A 444 -13.38 20.33 -16.59
N PHE A 445 -14.31 19.73 -17.34
CA PHE A 445 -14.56 20.07 -18.74
C PHE A 445 -15.17 21.49 -18.85
N GLU A 446 -16.16 21.81 -18.02
CA GLU A 446 -16.71 23.16 -17.87
C GLU A 446 -15.63 24.18 -17.45
N PHE A 447 -14.64 23.76 -16.66
CA PHE A 447 -13.51 24.61 -16.31
C PHE A 447 -12.57 24.85 -17.50
N MET A 448 -12.32 23.84 -18.33
CA MET A 448 -11.53 23.98 -19.56
C MET A 448 -12.17 24.98 -20.53
N GLU A 449 -13.47 24.83 -20.80
CA GLU A 449 -14.24 25.77 -21.62
C GLU A 449 -14.23 27.19 -21.04
N ALA A 450 -14.47 27.32 -19.73
CA ALA A 450 -14.49 28.63 -19.06
C ALA A 450 -13.11 29.32 -19.02
N MET A 451 -12.02 28.57 -19.20
CA MET A 451 -10.66 29.08 -19.23
C MET A 451 -10.17 29.46 -20.62
N ASP A 452 -10.95 29.20 -21.68
CA ASP A 452 -10.69 29.76 -23.00
C ASP A 452 -11.16 31.24 -23.06
N PRO A 453 -10.26 32.22 -23.24
CA PRO A 453 -10.64 33.62 -23.41
C PRO A 453 -11.52 33.89 -24.64
N SER A 454 -11.53 32.99 -25.62
CA SER A 454 -12.32 33.08 -26.85
C SER A 454 -13.79 32.73 -26.61
N GLU A 455 -14.05 31.79 -25.70
CA GLU A 455 -15.39 31.28 -25.38
C GLU A 455 -16.00 31.99 -24.18
N ASN A 456 -15.19 32.38 -23.18
CA ASN A 456 -15.67 33.01 -21.95
C ASN A 456 -15.45 34.53 -21.91
N LYS A 457 -16.54 35.29 -22.07
CA LYS A 457 -16.52 36.77 -21.96
C LYS A 457 -16.16 37.28 -20.56
N ASP A 458 -16.41 36.48 -19.53
CA ASP A 458 -16.15 36.81 -18.13
C ASP A 458 -14.77 36.32 -17.65
N TYR A 459 -13.94 35.75 -18.54
CA TYR A 459 -12.62 35.19 -18.26
C TYR A 459 -11.77 36.07 -17.34
N ALA A 460 -11.61 37.35 -17.69
CA ALA A 460 -10.80 38.28 -16.91
C ALA A 460 -11.33 38.49 -15.48
N THR A 461 -12.65 38.40 -15.28
CA THR A 461 -13.27 38.51 -13.95
C THR A 461 -13.19 37.21 -13.17
N LEU A 462 -13.32 36.07 -13.84
CA LEU A 462 -13.15 34.74 -13.27
C LEU A 462 -11.73 34.57 -12.74
N VAL A 463 -10.70 34.76 -13.58
CA VAL A 463 -9.29 34.63 -13.18
C VAL A 463 -8.96 35.54 -12.00
N LYS A 464 -9.46 36.78 -12.02
CA LYS A 464 -9.26 37.73 -10.92
C LYS A 464 -9.93 37.28 -9.61
N ARG A 465 -11.11 36.64 -9.69
CA ARG A 465 -11.82 36.12 -8.52
C ARG A 465 -11.25 34.81 -8.00
N LEU A 466 -10.72 33.95 -8.87
CA LEU A 466 -10.03 32.72 -8.48
C LEU A 466 -8.79 33.05 -7.63
N GLY A 467 -8.15 34.19 -7.88
CA GLY A 467 -7.05 34.69 -7.05
C GLY A 467 -5.76 33.88 -7.20
N LEU A 468 -5.64 33.09 -8.27
CA LEU A 468 -4.46 32.30 -8.61
C LEU A 468 -3.43 33.16 -9.33
N ASP A 469 -2.15 32.95 -9.04
CA ASP A 469 -1.06 33.60 -9.78
C ASP A 469 -0.82 32.93 -11.15
N ASN A 470 -0.05 33.60 -12.03
CA ASN A 470 0.22 33.07 -13.37
C ASN A 470 0.91 31.69 -13.36
N LYS A 471 1.67 31.36 -12.31
CA LYS A 471 2.36 30.07 -12.20
C LYS A 471 1.37 28.98 -11.79
N GLN A 472 0.46 29.27 -10.88
CA GLN A 472 -0.61 28.38 -10.44
C GLN A 472 -1.60 28.13 -11.56
N LEU A 473 -1.96 29.16 -12.34
CA LEU A 473 -2.79 29.02 -13.54
C LEU A 473 -2.12 28.14 -14.60
N ALA A 474 -0.81 28.32 -14.82
CA ALA A 474 -0.07 27.45 -15.73
C ALA A 474 -0.04 25.99 -15.23
N GLN A 475 0.06 25.77 -13.92
CA GLN A 475 -0.01 24.41 -13.34
C GLN A 475 -1.41 23.79 -13.42
N ALA A 476 -2.46 24.60 -13.28
CA ALA A 476 -3.83 24.15 -13.49
C ALA A 476 -4.07 23.79 -14.97
N ALA A 477 -3.57 24.61 -15.91
CA ALA A 477 -3.66 24.34 -17.35
C ALA A 477 -2.88 23.08 -17.76
N ALA A 478 -1.67 22.87 -17.22
CA ALA A 478 -0.91 21.65 -17.45
C ALA A 478 -1.66 20.40 -16.95
N PHE A 479 -2.39 20.52 -15.83
CA PHE A 479 -3.23 19.42 -15.35
C PHE A 479 -4.40 19.14 -16.29
N THR A 480 -5.15 20.17 -16.70
CA THR A 480 -6.35 19.97 -17.53
C THR A 480 -6.03 19.52 -18.95
N ASN A 481 -4.95 20.03 -19.53
CA ASN A 481 -4.64 19.77 -20.94
C ASN A 481 -3.78 18.52 -21.13
N GLU A 482 -2.81 18.27 -20.25
CA GLU A 482 -1.82 17.19 -20.46
C GLU A 482 -2.12 15.93 -19.61
N LYS A 483 -2.92 16.04 -18.54
CA LYS A 483 -3.04 14.98 -17.52
C LYS A 483 -4.44 14.45 -17.28
N TYR A 484 -5.45 15.31 -17.34
CA TYR A 484 -6.84 14.89 -17.17
C TYR A 484 -7.34 14.22 -18.47
N PRO A 485 -7.81 12.97 -18.42
CA PRO A 485 -8.13 12.24 -19.65
C PRO A 485 -9.41 12.77 -20.29
N ASN A 486 -9.33 13.15 -21.56
CA ASN A 486 -10.47 13.41 -22.42
C ASN A 486 -10.60 12.24 -23.42
N ILE A 487 -11.59 11.37 -23.22
CA ILE A 487 -11.78 10.16 -24.01
C ILE A 487 -13.21 10.07 -24.54
N GLU A 488 -13.35 9.56 -25.76
CA GLU A 488 -14.64 9.27 -26.38
C GLU A 488 -14.85 7.75 -26.45
N LEU A 489 -16.00 7.30 -25.96
CA LEU A 489 -16.41 5.89 -25.98
C LEU A 489 -17.48 5.69 -27.07
N ASP A 490 -17.09 4.98 -28.12
CA ASP A 490 -18.01 4.47 -29.14
C ASP A 490 -18.20 2.97 -28.95
N PHE A 491 -19.43 2.49 -29.15
CA PHE A 491 -19.68 1.06 -29.17
C PHE A 491 -20.80 0.64 -30.10
N GLU A 492 -20.68 -0.59 -30.60
CA GLU A 492 -21.67 -1.24 -31.46
C GLU A 492 -21.95 -2.65 -30.92
N VAL A 493 -23.23 -3.00 -30.79
CA VAL A 493 -23.65 -4.36 -30.47
C VAL A 493 -23.50 -5.22 -31.72
N GLU A 494 -22.72 -6.29 -31.62
CA GLU A 494 -22.52 -7.23 -32.73
C GLU A 494 -23.73 -8.16 -32.82
N ASP A 495 -24.28 -8.31 -34.02
CA ASP A 495 -25.45 -9.13 -34.35
C ASP A 495 -26.62 -9.01 -33.33
N PRO A 496 -27.26 -7.82 -33.21
CA PRO A 496 -28.27 -7.57 -32.16
C PRO A 496 -29.51 -8.48 -32.23
N GLU A 497 -29.79 -9.07 -33.39
CA GLU A 497 -30.95 -9.95 -33.63
C GLU A 497 -30.66 -11.42 -33.28
N SER A 498 -29.40 -11.80 -33.07
CA SER A 498 -29.00 -13.18 -32.74
C SER A 498 -28.54 -13.33 -31.29
N VAL A 499 -28.92 -12.40 -30.41
CA VAL A 499 -28.59 -12.52 -28.99
C VAL A 499 -29.55 -13.53 -28.36
N THR A 500 -29.01 -14.65 -27.90
CA THR A 500 -29.76 -15.70 -27.20
C THR A 500 -29.48 -15.63 -25.69
N SER A 501 -30.47 -15.93 -24.86
CA SER A 501 -30.25 -16.06 -23.41
C SER A 501 -29.30 -17.22 -23.11
N GLY A 502 -28.31 -17.00 -22.24
CA GLY A 502 -27.33 -18.02 -21.83
C GLY A 502 -26.12 -18.16 -22.76
N GLU A 503 -26.19 -17.64 -23.99
CA GLU A 503 -25.07 -17.68 -24.94
C GLU A 503 -24.19 -16.42 -24.89
N PRO A 504 -22.91 -16.53 -25.28
CA PRO A 504 -22.01 -15.37 -25.38
C PRO A 504 -22.44 -14.38 -26.47
N ALA A 505 -22.70 -13.14 -26.07
CA ALA A 505 -22.90 -12.00 -26.96
C ALA A 505 -21.67 -11.08 -26.96
N TYR A 506 -21.52 -10.28 -28.02
CA TYR A 506 -20.32 -9.47 -28.23
C TYR A 506 -20.63 -8.00 -28.49
N LEU A 507 -19.77 -7.13 -27.96
CA LEU A 507 -19.85 -5.69 -28.10
C LEU A 507 -18.50 -5.18 -28.61
N LYS A 508 -18.52 -4.48 -29.75
CA LYS A 508 -17.33 -3.83 -30.32
C LYS A 508 -17.17 -2.47 -29.68
N VAL A 509 -16.14 -2.32 -28.87
CA VAL A 509 -15.81 -1.07 -28.16
C VAL A 509 -14.64 -0.40 -28.88
N LYS A 510 -14.82 0.87 -29.20
CA LYS A 510 -13.75 1.76 -29.67
C LYS A 510 -13.62 2.93 -28.69
N ILE A 511 -12.42 3.12 -28.16
CA ILE A 511 -12.10 4.23 -27.28
C ILE A 511 -10.96 5.03 -27.90
N GLU A 512 -11.15 6.33 -28.01
CA GLU A 512 -10.19 7.25 -28.60
C GLU A 512 -9.96 8.42 -27.65
N ARG A 513 -8.69 8.80 -27.48
CA ARG A 513 -8.31 9.93 -26.64
C ARG A 513 -8.13 11.16 -27.51
N ASP A 514 -8.75 12.26 -27.10
CA ASP A 514 -8.64 13.54 -27.78
C ASP A 514 -7.28 14.18 -27.46
N ILE A 515 -6.27 13.86 -28.28
CA ILE A 515 -4.91 14.40 -28.21
C ILE A 515 -4.49 14.81 -29.62
N GLU A 516 -3.82 15.96 -29.75
CA GLU A 516 -3.25 16.39 -31.03
C GLU A 516 -2.22 15.38 -31.57
N GLU A 517 -2.16 15.19 -32.90
CA GLU A 517 -1.33 14.14 -33.52
C GLU A 517 0.17 14.21 -33.12
N ASP A 518 0.65 15.42 -32.86
CA ASP A 518 2.04 15.75 -32.54
C ASP A 518 2.39 15.62 -31.04
N GLU A 519 1.41 15.41 -30.15
CA GLU A 519 1.65 15.34 -28.69
C GLU A 519 1.93 13.92 -28.19
N GLU A 520 2.97 13.74 -27.38
CA GLU A 520 3.29 12.45 -26.80
C GLU A 520 2.28 12.05 -25.72
N PHE A 521 1.74 10.83 -25.83
CA PHE A 521 0.84 10.26 -24.83
C PHE A 521 1.59 9.94 -23.53
N ASP A 522 1.13 10.51 -22.43
CA ASP A 522 1.62 10.20 -21.08
C ASP A 522 0.51 9.55 -20.23
N ALA A 523 0.69 8.28 -19.90
CA ALA A 523 -0.21 7.52 -19.03
C ALA A 523 0.01 7.76 -17.53
N THR A 524 0.95 8.63 -17.14
CA THR A 524 1.22 8.92 -15.73
C THR A 524 0.13 9.81 -15.14
N VAL A 525 -0.41 9.36 -14.03
CA VAL A 525 -1.49 10.04 -13.31
C VAL A 525 -0.94 11.22 -12.51
N HIS A 526 -1.59 12.37 -12.62
CA HIS A 526 -1.34 13.50 -11.75
C HIS A 526 -2.09 13.33 -10.42
N ALA A 527 -1.37 12.87 -9.39
CA ALA A 527 -1.92 12.63 -8.06
C ALA A 527 -0.94 13.14 -6.98
N PRO A 528 -0.95 14.44 -6.63
CA PRO A 528 0.06 15.04 -5.76
C PRO A 528 0.02 14.56 -4.30
N PHE A 529 -1.10 13.97 -3.88
CA PHE A 529 -1.27 13.42 -2.54
C PHE A 529 -1.11 11.90 -2.48
N TYR A 530 -0.96 11.23 -3.62
CA TYR A 530 -0.69 9.80 -3.68
C TYR A 530 0.83 9.56 -3.66
N PRO A 531 1.36 8.69 -2.80
CA PRO A 531 2.80 8.62 -2.54
C PRO A 531 3.62 7.92 -3.61
N SER A 532 2.99 7.10 -4.45
CA SER A 532 3.65 6.31 -5.48
C SER A 532 3.33 6.86 -6.87
N GLN A 533 4.21 6.62 -7.84
CA GLN A 533 3.84 6.87 -9.24
C GLN A 533 2.77 5.87 -9.66
N LYS A 534 1.73 6.35 -10.35
CA LYS A 534 0.62 5.52 -10.84
C LYS A 534 0.44 5.73 -12.35
N MET A 535 0.15 4.63 -13.03
CA MET A 535 -0.30 4.61 -14.41
C MET A 535 -1.81 4.46 -14.43
N GLU A 536 -2.44 5.15 -15.36
CA GLU A 536 -3.89 5.14 -15.55
C GLU A 536 -4.36 3.77 -16.06
N ASN A 537 -5.43 3.24 -15.46
CA ASN A 537 -6.16 2.09 -15.98
C ASN A 537 -7.65 2.34 -15.95
N TRP A 538 -8.35 1.55 -16.76
CA TRP A 538 -9.80 1.64 -16.93
C TRP A 538 -10.45 0.28 -16.74
N TRP A 539 -11.68 0.29 -16.27
CA TRP A 539 -12.58 -0.84 -16.29
C TRP A 539 -13.68 -0.59 -17.31
N LEU A 540 -13.85 -1.54 -18.22
CA LEU A 540 -15.05 -1.67 -19.03
C LEU A 540 -15.97 -2.67 -18.35
N VAL A 541 -17.18 -2.24 -18.02
CA VAL A 541 -18.16 -3.06 -17.31
C VAL A 541 -19.48 -3.03 -18.05
N VAL A 542 -20.05 -4.20 -18.33
CA VAL A 542 -21.44 -4.30 -18.79
C VAL A 542 -22.29 -4.73 -17.62
N GLY A 543 -23.28 -3.92 -17.27
CA GLY A 543 -24.15 -4.18 -16.13
C GLY A 543 -25.62 -3.89 -16.43
N ASP A 544 -26.48 -4.56 -15.67
CA ASP A 544 -27.91 -4.27 -15.63
C ASP A 544 -28.27 -3.59 -14.31
N GLU A 545 -28.71 -2.34 -14.39
CA GLU A 545 -29.07 -1.54 -13.22
C GLU A 545 -30.33 -2.04 -12.51
N LYS A 546 -31.25 -2.71 -13.21
CA LYS A 546 -32.53 -3.19 -12.66
C LYS A 546 -32.29 -4.40 -11.77
N THR A 547 -31.52 -5.36 -12.26
CA THR A 547 -31.17 -6.58 -11.53
C THR A 547 -29.96 -6.41 -10.59
N LYS A 548 -29.20 -5.31 -10.75
CA LYS A 548 -27.92 -5.09 -10.05
C LYS A 548 -26.88 -6.18 -10.35
N SER A 549 -26.96 -6.76 -11.54
CA SER A 549 -26.02 -7.77 -12.02
C SER A 549 -24.91 -7.13 -12.87
N LEU A 550 -23.72 -7.70 -12.74
CA LEU A 550 -22.57 -7.42 -13.60
C LEU A 550 -22.43 -8.60 -14.56
N LEU A 551 -22.48 -8.31 -15.86
CA LEU A 551 -22.49 -9.31 -16.93
C LEU A 551 -21.09 -9.54 -17.52
N ALA A 552 -20.28 -8.48 -17.57
CA ALA A 552 -18.91 -8.56 -18.05
C ALA A 552 -18.05 -7.47 -17.42
N ILE A 553 -16.77 -7.77 -17.22
CA ILE A 553 -15.75 -6.81 -16.81
C ILE A 553 -14.45 -7.07 -17.56
N LYS A 554 -13.77 -6.00 -17.98
CA LYS A 554 -12.42 -6.08 -18.52
C LYS A 554 -11.60 -4.87 -18.08
N ARG A 555 -10.45 -5.14 -17.47
CA ARG A 555 -9.46 -4.11 -17.17
C ARG A 555 -8.63 -3.82 -18.41
N VAL A 556 -8.50 -2.55 -18.78
CA VAL A 556 -7.79 -2.10 -19.98
C VAL A 556 -6.89 -0.91 -19.68
N THR A 557 -5.80 -0.80 -20.44
CA THR A 557 -4.96 0.40 -20.49
C THR A 557 -5.18 1.05 -21.83
N ILE A 558 -5.60 2.32 -21.82
CA ILE A 558 -5.96 3.06 -23.03
C ILE A 558 -4.78 3.92 -23.43
N GLY A 559 -4.24 3.71 -24.62
CA GLY A 559 -3.24 4.58 -25.24
C GLY A 559 -3.90 5.78 -25.93
N ARG A 560 -3.47 6.08 -27.17
CA ARG A 560 -4.20 7.03 -28.04
C ARG A 560 -5.55 6.48 -28.51
N LYS A 561 -5.57 5.20 -28.87
CA LYS A 561 -6.76 4.51 -29.37
C LYS A 561 -6.74 3.06 -28.92
N LEU A 562 -7.90 2.52 -28.59
CA LEU A 562 -8.09 1.12 -28.22
C LEU A 562 -9.36 0.60 -28.89
N GLU A 563 -9.24 -0.50 -29.62
CA GLU A 563 -10.37 -1.25 -30.18
C GLU A 563 -10.36 -2.66 -29.60
N LEU A 564 -11.49 -3.10 -29.06
CA LEU A 564 -11.62 -4.45 -28.51
C LEU A 564 -13.03 -5.00 -28.63
N ARG A 565 -13.11 -6.32 -28.68
CA ARG A 565 -14.36 -7.07 -28.56
C ARG A 565 -14.55 -7.47 -27.10
N LEU A 566 -15.65 -7.03 -26.50
CA LEU A 566 -16.06 -7.36 -25.14
C LEU A 566 -17.16 -8.42 -25.20
N GLU A 567 -16.93 -9.55 -24.54
CA GLU A 567 -17.90 -10.64 -24.43
C GLU A 567 -18.76 -10.42 -23.17
N TYR A 568 -20.06 -10.64 -23.29
CA TYR A 568 -21.01 -10.58 -22.18
C TYR A 568 -22.10 -11.64 -22.35
N VAL A 569 -22.67 -12.12 -21.24
CA VAL A 569 -23.71 -13.15 -21.26
C VAL A 569 -24.98 -12.60 -20.63
N VAL A 570 -26.12 -12.82 -21.27
CA VAL A 570 -27.43 -12.35 -20.79
C VAL A 570 -28.18 -13.54 -20.20
N PRO A 571 -28.49 -13.55 -18.89
CA PRO A 571 -28.95 -14.77 -18.23
C PRO A 571 -30.41 -15.11 -18.45
N THR A 572 -31.25 -14.16 -18.88
CA THR A 572 -32.70 -14.37 -19.00
C THR A 572 -33.22 -13.89 -20.35
N PRO A 573 -34.24 -14.54 -20.92
CA PRO A 573 -34.85 -14.08 -22.17
C PRO A 573 -35.66 -12.80 -21.98
N GLY A 574 -35.84 -12.05 -23.06
CA GLY A 574 -36.66 -10.83 -23.12
C GLY A 574 -35.87 -9.54 -23.36
N ASP A 575 -36.55 -8.41 -23.18
CA ASP A 575 -35.98 -7.08 -23.38
C ASP A 575 -35.15 -6.63 -22.18
N HIS A 576 -33.84 -6.42 -22.41
CA HIS A 576 -32.91 -5.93 -21.39
C HIS A 576 -32.41 -4.53 -21.74
N GLU A 577 -32.32 -3.68 -20.73
CA GLU A 577 -31.73 -2.34 -20.83
C GLU A 577 -30.42 -2.36 -20.07
N LEU A 578 -29.33 -2.50 -20.83
CA LEU A 578 -27.98 -2.65 -20.31
C LEU A 578 -27.24 -1.33 -20.35
N THR A 579 -26.21 -1.21 -19.52
CA THR A 579 -25.33 -0.04 -19.47
C THR A 579 -23.88 -0.48 -19.61
N LEU A 580 -23.15 0.16 -20.52
CA LEU A 580 -21.71 0.00 -20.65
C LEU A 580 -21.06 1.11 -19.83
N TYR A 581 -20.36 0.74 -18.76
CA TYR A 581 -19.59 1.66 -17.94
C TYR A 581 -18.13 1.65 -18.37
N LEU A 582 -17.57 2.83 -18.55
CA LEU A 582 -16.15 3.07 -18.66
C LEU A 582 -15.72 3.85 -17.41
N MET A 583 -15.04 3.17 -16.50
CA MET A 583 -14.63 3.74 -15.21
C MET A 583 -13.11 3.83 -15.09
N GLY A 584 -12.60 4.99 -14.72
CA GLY A 584 -11.18 5.19 -14.46
C GLY A 584 -10.79 4.72 -13.06
N ASP A 585 -9.54 4.28 -12.88
CA ASP A 585 -9.00 3.92 -11.55
C ASP A 585 -8.34 5.09 -10.80
N SER A 586 -8.31 6.27 -11.43
CA SER A 586 -7.40 7.35 -11.07
C SER A 586 -8.01 8.73 -10.98
N TYR A 587 -9.05 9.03 -11.75
CA TYR A 587 -9.67 10.36 -11.82
C TYR A 587 -11.17 10.25 -11.60
N VAL A 588 -11.74 11.28 -10.98
CA VAL A 588 -13.18 11.40 -10.77
C VAL A 588 -13.76 12.33 -11.84
N GLY A 589 -14.92 11.99 -12.39
CA GLY A 589 -15.67 12.83 -13.33
C GLY A 589 -15.43 12.54 -14.81
N VAL A 590 -14.66 11.51 -15.14
CA VAL A 590 -14.41 11.06 -16.54
C VAL A 590 -15.22 9.79 -16.86
N ASP A 591 -15.92 9.23 -15.87
CA ASP A 591 -16.65 7.98 -16.06
C ASP A 591 -17.83 8.18 -17.01
N GLN A 592 -18.00 7.26 -17.95
CA GLN A 592 -19.08 7.28 -18.95
C GLN A 592 -19.97 6.04 -18.78
N ALA A 593 -21.27 6.23 -18.97
CA ALA A 593 -22.26 5.16 -18.77
C ALA A 593 -23.38 5.18 -19.83
N PRO A 594 -23.07 5.02 -21.13
CA PRO A 594 -24.11 4.91 -22.15
C PRO A 594 -24.97 3.65 -21.97
N THR A 595 -26.28 3.83 -22.12
CA THR A 595 -27.29 2.75 -22.06
C THR A 595 -27.64 2.23 -23.45
N PHE A 596 -27.86 0.92 -23.58
CA PHE A 596 -28.33 0.29 -24.81
C PHE A 596 -29.38 -0.78 -24.50
N ARG A 597 -30.14 -1.17 -25.52
CA ARG A 597 -31.21 -2.17 -25.39
C ARG A 597 -30.92 -3.36 -26.28
N ILE A 598 -31.20 -4.54 -25.76
CA ILE A 598 -31.10 -5.80 -26.46
C ILE A 598 -32.36 -6.62 -26.21
N ASN A 599 -32.71 -7.46 -27.17
CA ASN A 599 -33.75 -8.47 -27.01
C ASN A 599 -33.05 -9.82 -27.03
N ALA A 600 -33.04 -10.52 -25.91
CA ALA A 600 -32.48 -11.87 -25.80
C ALA A 600 -33.59 -12.88 -26.15
N ALA A 601 -33.39 -13.65 -27.22
CA ALA A 601 -34.26 -14.77 -27.55
C ALA A 601 -34.16 -15.85 -26.46
N GLU A 602 -35.24 -16.60 -26.27
CA GLU A 602 -35.23 -17.80 -25.43
C GLU A 602 -34.30 -18.83 -26.07
N GLY A 603 -33.27 -19.23 -25.34
CA GLY A 603 -32.41 -20.34 -25.76
C GLY A 603 -33.26 -21.60 -25.87
N MET A 604 -32.99 -22.41 -26.89
CA MET A 604 -33.51 -23.78 -26.89
C MET A 604 -32.79 -24.50 -25.75
N ASP A 605 -33.54 -24.92 -24.73
CA ASP A 605 -33.04 -25.87 -23.75
C ASP A 605 -32.70 -27.15 -24.53
N GLU A 606 -31.41 -27.43 -24.74
CA GLU A 606 -30.95 -28.67 -25.41
C GLU A 606 -31.40 -29.94 -24.65
N ASP A 607 -31.87 -29.78 -23.40
CA ASP A 607 -32.40 -30.86 -22.56
C ASP A 607 -33.79 -31.37 -23.02
N GLU A 608 -34.61 -30.59 -23.75
CA GLU A 608 -35.91 -31.08 -24.27
C GLU A 608 -35.77 -31.74 -25.66
N SER A 609 -34.70 -31.43 -26.42
CA SER A 609 -34.47 -32.02 -27.75
C SER A 609 -33.85 -33.42 -27.70
N GLU A 610 -33.07 -33.76 -26.66
CA GLU A 610 -32.58 -35.13 -26.49
C GLU A 610 -33.70 -36.09 -26.03
N GLU A 611 -34.70 -35.62 -25.28
CA GLU A 611 -35.87 -36.45 -24.92
C GLU A 611 -36.82 -36.68 -26.10
N GLU A 612 -37.00 -35.71 -27.01
CA GLU A 612 -37.84 -35.91 -28.22
C GLU A 612 -37.15 -36.77 -29.30
N GLU A 613 -35.82 -36.70 -29.45
CA GLU A 613 -35.09 -37.60 -30.38
C GLU A 613 -34.97 -39.04 -29.84
N GLU A 614 -34.88 -39.24 -28.52
CA GLU A 614 -34.93 -40.59 -27.92
C GLU A 614 -36.34 -41.21 -27.98
N GLU A 615 -37.42 -40.42 -27.88
CA GLU A 615 -38.80 -40.95 -28.04
C GLU A 615 -39.15 -41.30 -29.50
N GLU A 616 -38.59 -40.62 -30.51
CA GLU A 616 -38.79 -40.98 -31.93
C GLU A 616 -37.95 -42.22 -32.36
N GLU A 617 -36.79 -42.48 -31.75
CA GLU A 617 -36.00 -43.70 -32.03
C GLU A 617 -36.56 -44.96 -31.33
N GLU A 618 -37.41 -44.83 -30.31
CA GLU A 618 -38.11 -45.98 -29.69
C GLU A 618 -39.41 -46.41 -30.41
N GLU A 619 -39.90 -45.65 -31.41
CA GLU A 619 -41.12 -45.98 -32.18
C GLU A 619 -40.91 -46.52 -33.63
N GLU A 620 -39.67 -46.77 -34.11
CA GLU A 620 -39.39 -47.42 -35.43
C GLU A 620 -39.06 -48.93 -35.40
#